data_AF-A0A1X7NHG8-F1
#
_entry.id   AF-A0A1X7NHG8-F1
#
_cell.length_a   1.000
_cell.length_b   1.000
_cell.length_c   1.000
_cell.angle_alpha   90.00
_cell.angle_beta   90.00
_cell.angle_gamma   90.00
#
_symmetry.space_group_name_H-M   'P 1'
#
loop_
_entity.id
_entity.type
_entity.pdbx_description
1 polymer ?
#
loop_
_entity_poly.entity_id
_entity_poly.type
_entity_poly.pdbx_seq_one_letter_code
_entity_poly.pdbx_strand_id
1 'polypeptide(L)'
;MKFNKLIIGGLLLIVAVAMIIYGFFYIIPDKQNVDSQKESDVIEADYFPQLLNSVGENEIGAEIVTSMGTISIKLFPEFAPKAVENFVGLSEKSYYDKTIFHRVIQDFMIQGGDPEGTGLGGESLWGEPFEVETSDHLYHTRGALSMAKTNAPISIGSQFFIVQNQQDMSHSVSETTPNEIVKTYKNGGYPSLDGSYTVFGQVIEGMDVVDSIASSETTNNDLPLTPVTIESITIRE
;
A
#
# COMPACT_ATOMS: atom_id res chain seq x y z
N MET A 1 -61.67 -48.94 -46.66
CA MET A 1 -61.72 -49.15 -45.20
C MET A 1 -60.43 -48.61 -44.60
N LYS A 2 -60.47 -47.39 -44.05
CA LYS A 2 -59.33 -46.68 -43.42
C LYS A 2 -59.17 -47.18 -41.97
N PHE A 3 -57.94 -47.29 -41.45
CA PHE A 3 -57.47 -46.60 -40.23
C PHE A 3 -56.07 -47.05 -39.75
N ASN A 4 -55.25 -46.04 -39.41
CA ASN A 4 -54.22 -45.96 -38.36
C ASN A 4 -52.96 -46.83 -38.39
N LYS A 5 -51.86 -46.23 -38.87
CA LYS A 5 -50.51 -46.38 -38.31
C LYS A 5 -49.66 -45.12 -38.56
N LEU A 6 -49.86 -44.01 -37.84
CA LEU A 6 -48.90 -42.89 -37.93
C LEU A 6 -48.96 -41.83 -36.81
N ILE A 7 -48.98 -42.16 -35.51
CA ILE A 7 -48.80 -41.11 -34.45
C ILE A 7 -47.83 -41.51 -33.31
N ILE A 8 -47.26 -42.72 -33.26
CA ILE A 8 -46.49 -43.15 -32.08
C ILE A 8 -44.99 -42.72 -32.13
N GLY A 9 -44.45 -42.39 -33.32
CA GLY A 9 -43.03 -42.04 -33.47
C GLY A 9 -42.64 -40.61 -33.07
N GLY A 10 -43.56 -39.64 -33.14
CA GLY A 10 -43.27 -38.23 -32.86
C GLY A 10 -43.24 -37.87 -31.38
N LEU A 11 -44.10 -38.51 -30.56
CA LEU A 11 -44.24 -38.16 -29.14
C LEU A 11 -43.08 -38.69 -28.29
N LEU A 12 -42.53 -39.87 -28.62
CA LEU A 12 -41.37 -40.45 -27.94
C LEU A 12 -40.07 -39.65 -28.19
N LEU A 13 -39.91 -39.06 -29.38
CA LEU A 13 -38.75 -38.24 -29.72
C LEU A 13 -38.76 -36.90 -28.95
N ILE A 14 -39.93 -36.27 -28.81
CA ILE A 14 -40.07 -34.99 -28.09
C ILE A 14 -39.80 -35.18 -26.59
N VAL A 15 -40.27 -36.28 -25.99
CA VAL A 15 -40.01 -36.58 -24.56
C VAL A 15 -38.53 -36.89 -24.31
N ALA A 16 -37.85 -37.57 -25.23
CA ALA A 16 -36.41 -37.84 -25.10
C ALA A 16 -35.56 -36.57 -25.21
N VAL A 17 -35.88 -35.65 -26.12
CA VAL A 17 -35.16 -34.37 -26.26
C VAL A 17 -35.41 -33.46 -25.06
N ALA A 18 -36.63 -33.44 -24.50
CA ALA A 18 -36.94 -32.68 -23.30
C ALA A 18 -36.19 -33.19 -22.05
N MET A 19 -36.05 -34.52 -21.89
CA MET A 19 -35.26 -35.09 -20.79
C MET A 19 -33.75 -34.86 -20.94
N ILE A 20 -33.23 -34.82 -22.17
CA ILE A 20 -31.82 -34.46 -22.41
C ILE A 20 -31.57 -32.99 -22.09
N ILE A 21 -32.45 -32.08 -22.51
CA ILE A 21 -32.33 -30.64 -22.17
C ILE A 21 -32.48 -30.40 -20.67
N TYR A 22 -33.46 -31.03 -20.01
CA TYR A 22 -33.68 -30.86 -18.58
C TYR A 22 -32.57 -31.54 -17.75
N GLY A 23 -32.08 -32.69 -18.21
CA GLY A 23 -30.93 -33.37 -17.61
C GLY A 23 -29.60 -32.61 -17.81
N PHE A 24 -29.41 -31.92 -18.94
CA PHE A 24 -28.25 -31.05 -19.15
C PHE A 24 -28.31 -29.79 -18.27
N PHE A 25 -29.49 -29.21 -18.06
CA PHE A 25 -29.65 -28.06 -17.16
C PHE A 25 -29.46 -28.40 -15.68
N TYR A 26 -29.69 -29.65 -15.26
CA TYR A 26 -29.55 -30.08 -13.87
C TYR A 26 -28.16 -30.65 -13.52
N ILE A 27 -27.27 -30.84 -14.50
CA ILE A 27 -25.91 -31.37 -14.32
C ILE A 27 -24.85 -30.34 -14.76
N ILE A 28 -25.14 -29.04 -14.61
CA ILE A 28 -24.09 -28.02 -14.55
C ILE A 28 -23.86 -27.75 -13.06
N PRO A 29 -22.79 -28.27 -12.45
CA PRO A 29 -22.41 -27.82 -11.11
C PRO A 29 -22.13 -26.33 -11.22
N ASP A 30 -22.82 -25.55 -10.39
CA ASP A 30 -22.68 -24.11 -10.30
C ASP A 30 -21.21 -23.75 -10.04
N LYS A 31 -20.52 -23.31 -11.10
CA LYS A 31 -19.11 -22.90 -11.08
C LYS A 31 -19.01 -21.37 -11.10
N GLN A 32 -20.00 -20.65 -10.56
CA GLN A 32 -20.12 -19.19 -10.68
C GLN A 32 -20.07 -18.44 -9.33
N ASN A 33 -19.21 -18.85 -8.39
CA ASN A 33 -19.05 -18.03 -7.18
C ASN A 33 -17.64 -17.93 -6.59
N VAL A 34 -16.66 -18.68 -7.13
CA VAL A 34 -15.27 -18.64 -6.61
C VAL A 34 -14.34 -17.80 -7.51
N ASP A 35 -14.55 -17.80 -8.83
CA ASP A 35 -13.74 -16.99 -9.76
C ASP A 35 -14.13 -15.50 -9.72
N SER A 36 -15.41 -15.16 -9.60
CA SER A 36 -15.88 -13.77 -9.62
C SER A 36 -15.48 -12.96 -8.38
N GLN A 37 -15.43 -13.60 -7.21
CA GLN A 37 -14.92 -12.95 -5.98
C GLN A 37 -13.40 -12.78 -6.04
N LYS A 38 -12.69 -13.79 -6.53
CA LYS A 38 -11.23 -13.68 -6.69
C LYS A 38 -10.84 -12.62 -7.71
N GLU A 39 -11.59 -12.49 -8.79
CA GLU A 39 -11.39 -11.44 -9.80
C GLU A 39 -11.73 -10.05 -9.25
N SER A 40 -12.81 -9.89 -8.47
CA SER A 40 -13.10 -8.61 -7.80
C SER A 40 -12.06 -8.23 -6.74
N ASP A 41 -11.58 -9.19 -5.96
CA ASP A 41 -10.55 -8.96 -4.94
C ASP A 41 -9.21 -8.55 -5.59
N VAL A 42 -8.88 -9.14 -6.75
CA VAL A 42 -7.70 -8.75 -7.54
C VAL A 42 -7.87 -7.34 -8.11
N ILE A 43 -9.03 -7.01 -8.68
CA ILE A 43 -9.30 -5.67 -9.24
C ILE A 43 -9.27 -4.60 -8.15
N GLU A 44 -9.81 -4.88 -6.94
CA GLU A 44 -9.75 -3.95 -5.81
C GLU A 44 -8.33 -3.79 -5.25
N ALA A 45 -7.53 -4.87 -5.22
CA ALA A 45 -6.13 -4.81 -4.81
C ALA A 45 -5.25 -4.09 -5.86
N ASP A 46 -5.56 -4.21 -7.15
CA ASP A 46 -4.90 -3.46 -8.21
C ASP A 46 -5.28 -1.97 -8.15
N TYR A 47 -6.50 -1.64 -7.70
CA TYR A 47 -6.92 -0.26 -7.46
C TYR A 47 -6.25 0.36 -6.22
N PHE A 48 -6.02 -0.42 -5.16
CA PHE A 48 -5.31 0.02 -3.96
C PHE A 48 -3.95 -0.69 -3.88
N PRO A 49 -2.91 -0.18 -4.56
CA PRO A 49 -1.65 -0.91 -4.72
C PRO A 49 -1.00 -1.25 -3.37
N GLN A 50 -1.25 -0.50 -2.30
CA GLN A 50 -0.77 -0.80 -0.95
C GLN A 50 -1.25 -2.13 -0.37
N LEU A 51 -2.32 -2.72 -0.91
CA LEU A 51 -2.86 -4.01 -0.47
C LEU A 51 -2.09 -5.22 -1.04
N LEU A 52 -1.19 -4.98 -1.99
CA LEU A 52 -0.32 -5.99 -2.59
C LEU A 52 1.07 -5.95 -1.96
N ASN A 53 1.57 -7.11 -1.51
CA ASN A 53 2.91 -7.23 -0.91
C ASN A 53 4.05 -7.41 -1.93
N SER A 54 3.74 -7.46 -3.23
CA SER A 54 4.74 -7.53 -4.31
C SER A 54 4.90 -6.18 -4.99
N VAL A 55 6.07 -5.98 -5.59
CA VAL A 55 6.32 -4.88 -6.53
C VAL A 55 5.65 -5.23 -7.88
N GLY A 56 4.75 -4.37 -8.34
CA GLY A 56 4.06 -4.47 -9.63
C GLY A 56 4.89 -3.91 -10.79
N GLU A 57 4.40 -4.10 -12.03
CA GLU A 57 5.13 -3.73 -13.26
C GLU A 57 5.46 -2.22 -13.38
N ASN A 58 4.64 -1.35 -12.78
CA ASN A 58 4.82 0.11 -12.80
C ASN A 58 5.28 0.67 -11.43
N GLU A 59 5.67 -0.20 -10.52
CA GLU A 59 6.18 0.15 -9.19
C GLU A 59 7.70 -0.03 -9.15
N ILE A 60 8.35 0.58 -8.18
CA ILE A 60 9.80 0.45 -7.99
C ILE A 60 10.05 -0.17 -6.62
N GLY A 61 10.92 -1.19 -6.55
CA GLY A 61 11.37 -1.74 -5.28
C GLY A 61 12.49 -0.91 -4.67
N ALA A 62 12.57 -0.83 -3.35
CA ALA A 62 13.76 -0.32 -2.67
C ALA A 62 13.98 -1.00 -1.32
N GLU A 63 15.22 -0.95 -0.84
CA GLU A 63 15.62 -1.47 0.46
C GLU A 63 16.27 -0.35 1.27
N ILE A 64 15.68 -0.02 2.42
CA ILE A 64 16.27 0.85 3.42
C ILE A 64 17.06 -0.04 4.39
N VAL A 65 18.38 -0.07 4.24
CA VAL A 65 19.26 -0.83 5.13
C VAL A 65 19.54 0.03 6.35
N THR A 66 19.16 -0.45 7.54
CA THR A 66 19.36 0.28 8.81
C THR A 66 20.30 -0.47 9.75
N SER A 67 20.76 0.20 10.81
CA SER A 67 21.53 -0.43 11.88
C SER A 67 20.74 -1.49 12.68
N MET A 68 19.42 -1.58 12.48
CA MET A 68 18.53 -2.55 13.14
C MET A 68 17.95 -3.61 12.20
N GLY A 69 18.30 -3.58 10.90
CA GLY A 69 17.77 -4.49 9.89
C GLY A 69 17.36 -3.77 8.61
N THR A 70 16.89 -4.54 7.63
CA THR A 70 16.46 -4.01 6.33
C THR A 70 14.94 -3.87 6.28
N ILE A 71 14.47 -2.77 5.71
CA ILE A 71 13.06 -2.53 5.42
C ILE A 71 12.91 -2.52 3.89
N SER A 72 12.17 -3.49 3.35
CA SER A 72 11.86 -3.56 1.92
C SER A 72 10.59 -2.78 1.66
N ILE A 73 10.63 -1.87 0.69
CA ILE A 73 9.52 -1.01 0.30
C ILE A 73 9.24 -1.15 -1.19
N LYS A 74 8.01 -0.83 -1.56
CA LYS A 74 7.64 -0.52 -2.93
C LYS A 74 7.22 0.93 -3.06
N LEU A 75 7.49 1.53 -4.20
CA LEU A 75 7.25 2.94 -4.50
C LEU A 75 6.20 3.07 -5.61
N PHE A 76 5.50 4.21 -5.64
CA PHE A 76 4.33 4.44 -6.49
C PHE A 76 4.53 5.60 -7.48
N PRO A 77 5.35 5.45 -8.55
CA PRO A 77 5.63 6.52 -9.51
C PRO A 77 4.39 7.11 -10.17
N GLU A 78 3.36 6.30 -10.41
CA GLU A 78 2.12 6.74 -11.05
C GLU A 78 1.32 7.73 -10.18
N PHE A 79 1.32 7.50 -8.87
CA PHE A 79 0.46 8.23 -7.91
C PHE A 79 1.19 9.37 -7.19
N ALA A 80 2.51 9.30 -7.08
CA ALA A 80 3.34 10.33 -6.43
C ALA A 80 4.66 10.54 -7.20
N PRO A 81 4.61 10.95 -8.49
CA PRO A 81 5.77 10.97 -9.38
C PRO A 81 6.91 11.82 -8.86
N LYS A 82 6.64 13.03 -8.33
CA LYS A 82 7.71 13.89 -7.79
C LYS A 82 8.30 13.34 -6.51
N ALA A 83 7.48 12.84 -5.59
CA ALA A 83 7.98 12.27 -4.35
C ALA A 83 8.86 11.04 -4.62
N VAL A 84 8.45 10.17 -5.55
CA VAL A 84 9.25 9.00 -5.95
C VAL A 84 10.53 9.42 -6.67
N GLU A 85 10.46 10.31 -7.66
CA GLU A 85 11.66 10.83 -8.35
C GLU A 85 12.65 11.45 -7.36
N ASN A 86 12.15 12.24 -6.42
CA ASN A 86 12.93 12.86 -5.36
C ASN A 86 13.64 11.82 -4.49
N PHE A 87 12.88 10.86 -3.94
CA PHE A 87 13.42 9.85 -3.05
C PHE A 87 14.44 8.93 -3.75
N VAL A 88 14.12 8.49 -4.97
CA VAL A 88 15.01 7.66 -5.80
C VAL A 88 16.29 8.43 -6.13
N GLY A 89 16.18 9.64 -6.67
CA GLY A 89 17.36 10.42 -7.07
C GLY A 89 18.24 10.85 -5.89
N LEU A 90 17.67 11.11 -4.71
CA LEU A 90 18.44 11.34 -3.49
C LEU A 90 19.14 10.06 -3.01
N SER A 91 18.46 8.92 -3.09
CA SER A 91 19.04 7.61 -2.73
C SER A 91 20.22 7.24 -3.63
N GLU A 92 20.10 7.40 -4.95
CA GLU A 92 21.19 7.15 -5.92
C GLU A 92 22.41 8.06 -5.70
N LYS A 93 22.22 9.22 -5.07
CA LYS A 93 23.28 10.15 -4.68
C LYS A 93 23.84 9.87 -3.28
N SER A 94 23.46 8.77 -2.64
CA SER A 94 23.84 8.46 -1.25
C SER A 94 23.43 9.56 -0.25
N TYR A 95 22.41 10.36 -0.55
CA TYR A 95 22.01 11.50 0.28
C TYR A 95 21.51 11.06 1.66
N TYR A 96 20.91 9.87 1.74
CA TYR A 96 20.37 9.29 2.96
C TYR A 96 21.39 8.44 3.74
N ASP A 97 22.57 8.19 3.18
CA ASP A 97 23.58 7.34 3.80
C ASP A 97 24.06 7.98 5.11
N LYS A 98 24.08 7.18 6.17
CA LYS A 98 24.44 7.56 7.54
C LYS A 98 23.53 8.60 8.21
N THR A 99 22.41 8.95 7.58
CA THR A 99 21.35 9.73 8.24
C THR A 99 20.66 8.89 9.32
N ILE A 100 19.91 9.54 10.21
CA ILE A 100 19.23 8.86 11.32
C ILE A 100 17.72 9.00 11.23
N PHE A 101 17.01 8.10 11.88
CA PHE A 101 15.63 8.35 12.30
C PHE A 101 15.65 9.31 13.50
N HIS A 102 15.54 10.61 13.24
CA HIS A 102 15.67 11.67 14.24
C HIS A 102 14.41 11.87 15.08
N ARG A 103 13.29 11.25 14.71
CA ARG A 103 12.04 11.31 15.46
C ARG A 103 11.28 9.98 15.38
N VAL A 104 11.00 9.40 16.52
CA VAL A 104 10.41 8.05 16.64
C VAL A 104 9.32 8.06 17.70
N ILE A 105 8.11 7.67 17.30
CA ILE A 105 6.94 7.68 18.19
C ILE A 105 6.20 6.34 18.04
N GLN A 106 6.24 5.55 19.11
CA GLN A 106 5.46 4.32 19.24
C GLN A 106 3.98 4.60 18.97
N ASP A 107 3.35 3.72 18.20
CA ASP A 107 1.95 3.81 17.77
C ASP A 107 1.64 5.03 16.89
N PHE A 108 2.67 5.56 16.22
CA PHE A 108 2.50 6.59 15.21
C PHE A 108 3.42 6.35 14.00
N MET A 109 4.70 6.72 14.09
CA MET A 109 5.61 6.70 12.95
C MET A 109 7.09 6.75 13.35
N ILE A 110 7.96 6.39 12.40
CA ILE A 110 9.40 6.64 12.44
C ILE A 110 9.76 7.62 11.32
N GLN A 111 10.47 8.72 11.63
CA GLN A 111 10.79 9.80 10.70
C GLN A 111 12.30 9.99 10.58
N GLY A 112 12.77 10.11 9.35
CA GLY A 112 14.17 10.25 8.98
C GLY A 112 14.35 11.11 7.72
N GLY A 113 15.49 10.98 7.07
CA GLY A 113 15.79 11.68 5.81
C GLY A 113 16.28 13.11 5.95
N ASP A 114 16.71 13.53 7.15
CA ASP A 114 17.43 14.79 7.39
C ASP A 114 18.93 14.49 7.53
N PRO A 115 19.80 14.97 6.62
CA PRO A 115 21.25 14.80 6.71
C PRO A 115 21.88 15.39 7.97
N GLU A 116 21.29 16.44 8.53
CA GLU A 116 21.80 17.06 9.76
C GLU A 116 21.29 16.34 11.01
N GLY A 117 20.25 15.50 10.88
CA GLY A 117 19.63 14.78 11.99
C GLY A 117 18.93 15.68 13.02
N THR A 118 18.63 16.94 12.67
CA THR A 118 18.02 17.92 13.58
C THR A 118 16.49 17.92 13.51
N GLY A 119 15.93 17.37 12.44
CA GLY A 119 14.53 17.45 12.06
C GLY A 119 14.14 18.76 11.37
N LEU A 120 15.09 19.67 11.15
CA LEU A 120 14.87 20.98 10.53
C LEU A 120 15.49 21.11 9.14
N GLY A 121 16.41 20.21 8.80
CA GLY A 121 17.17 20.23 7.55
C GLY A 121 16.56 19.34 6.46
N GLY A 122 17.33 19.16 5.39
CA GLY A 122 16.96 18.35 4.25
C GLY A 122 16.40 19.16 3.09
N GLU A 123 16.92 18.90 1.89
CA GLU A 123 16.53 19.55 0.64
C GLU A 123 16.06 18.51 -0.37
N SER A 124 15.16 18.89 -1.27
CA SER A 124 14.75 18.00 -2.35
C SER A 124 15.91 17.78 -3.33
N LEU A 125 15.75 16.80 -4.23
CA LEU A 125 16.66 16.53 -5.35
C LEU A 125 16.96 17.77 -6.20
N TRP A 126 16.02 18.71 -6.26
CA TRP A 126 16.10 19.92 -7.08
C TRP A 126 16.63 21.15 -6.30
N GLY A 127 16.88 21.03 -5.00
CA GLY A 127 17.33 22.13 -4.13
C GLY A 127 16.23 23.12 -3.71
N GLU A 128 14.98 22.88 -4.12
CA GLU A 128 13.82 23.73 -3.78
C GLU A 128 12.66 22.84 -3.29
N PRO A 129 11.82 23.31 -2.36
CA PRO A 129 10.73 22.49 -1.85
C PRO A 129 9.66 22.24 -2.92
N PHE A 130 8.92 21.13 -2.79
CA PHE A 130 7.81 20.80 -3.68
C PHE A 130 6.48 20.58 -2.94
N GLU A 131 5.41 20.51 -3.73
CA GLU A 131 4.01 20.43 -3.29
C GLU A 131 3.61 19.00 -2.90
N VAL A 132 2.57 18.89 -2.07
CA VAL A 132 1.93 17.60 -1.75
C VAL A 132 1.25 17.04 -2.99
N GLU A 133 1.59 15.80 -3.33
CA GLU A 133 0.85 14.93 -4.25
C GLU A 133 -0.12 14.06 -3.43
N THR A 134 -1.42 14.10 -3.74
CA THR A 134 -2.45 13.27 -3.10
C THR A 134 -3.10 12.34 -4.13
N SER A 135 -3.54 11.18 -3.66
CA SER A 135 -4.22 10.17 -4.48
C SER A 135 -5.39 9.60 -3.68
N ASP A 136 -6.48 9.27 -4.36
CA ASP A 136 -7.60 8.49 -3.82
C ASP A 136 -7.34 6.96 -3.86
N HIS A 137 -6.15 6.56 -4.31
CA HIS A 137 -5.67 5.16 -4.32
C HIS A 137 -4.69 4.89 -3.17
N LEU A 138 -4.14 5.94 -2.54
CA LEU A 138 -3.12 5.81 -1.50
C LEU A 138 -3.56 6.43 -0.17
N TYR A 139 -3.34 5.70 0.92
CA TYR A 139 -3.79 5.98 2.27
C TYR A 139 -2.67 5.75 3.28
N HIS A 140 -2.76 6.35 4.46
CA HIS A 140 -1.78 6.20 5.54
C HIS A 140 -1.99 4.91 6.32
N THR A 141 -2.11 3.79 5.61
CA THR A 141 -2.16 2.45 6.20
C THR A 141 -0.86 2.13 6.93
N ARG A 142 -0.87 1.11 7.79
CA ARG A 142 0.35 0.66 8.46
C ARG A 142 1.43 0.29 7.43
N GLY A 143 2.64 0.81 7.60
CA GLY A 143 3.76 0.66 6.67
C GLY A 143 3.76 1.66 5.51
N ALA A 144 2.80 2.57 5.41
CA ALA A 144 2.83 3.62 4.39
C ALA A 144 4.08 4.49 4.56
N LEU A 145 4.82 4.70 3.47
CA LEU A 145 5.95 5.60 3.37
C LEU A 145 5.46 6.93 2.81
N SER A 146 5.66 8.00 3.57
CA SER A 146 5.10 9.32 3.27
C SER A 146 6.13 10.43 3.43
N MET A 147 6.01 11.48 2.61
CA MET A 147 6.87 12.67 2.72
C MET A 147 6.49 13.49 3.95
N ALA A 148 7.49 13.90 4.73
CA ALA A 148 7.30 14.89 5.79
C ALA A 148 7.19 16.29 5.18
N LYS A 149 6.46 17.18 5.86
CA LYS A 149 6.31 18.57 5.46
C LYS A 149 6.05 19.46 6.66
N THR A 150 6.15 20.76 6.44
CA THR A 150 5.69 21.77 7.40
C THR A 150 4.24 22.18 7.11
N ASN A 151 3.76 23.22 7.81
CA ASN A 151 2.47 23.86 7.51
C ASN A 151 2.55 24.87 6.36
N ALA A 152 3.75 25.17 5.83
CA ALA A 152 3.87 26.01 4.66
C ALA A 152 3.31 25.29 3.40
N PRO A 153 2.66 26.02 2.47
CA PRO A 153 1.99 25.42 1.31
C PRO A 153 2.88 24.52 0.44
N ILE A 154 4.16 24.90 0.30
CA ILE A 154 5.18 24.17 -0.45
C ILE A 154 6.37 24.00 0.50
N SER A 155 6.62 22.79 0.98
CA SER A 155 7.66 22.55 1.99
C SER A 155 8.23 21.14 2.04
N ILE A 156 7.91 20.29 1.06
CA ILE A 156 8.50 18.95 1.01
C ILE A 156 9.95 19.07 0.53
N GLY A 157 10.89 18.51 1.31
CA GLY A 157 12.31 18.38 0.99
C GLY A 157 12.72 16.92 0.83
N SER A 158 13.61 16.44 1.70
CA SER A 158 14.09 15.04 1.71
C SER A 158 13.48 14.17 2.80
N GLN A 159 12.93 14.76 3.86
CA GLN A 159 12.46 14.02 5.02
C GLN A 159 11.22 13.18 4.70
N PHE A 160 11.18 11.98 5.26
CA PHE A 160 10.09 11.03 5.11
C PHE A 160 9.79 10.35 6.44
N PHE A 161 8.63 9.71 6.52
CA PHE A 161 8.25 8.86 7.64
C PHE A 161 7.58 7.57 7.18
N ILE A 162 7.69 6.53 8.00
CA ILE A 162 6.95 5.27 7.84
C ILE A 162 5.91 5.19 8.95
N VAL A 163 4.65 4.99 8.58
CA VAL A 163 3.55 4.80 9.53
C VAL A 163 3.71 3.46 10.24
N GLN A 164 3.89 3.49 11.56
CA GLN A 164 4.11 2.29 12.37
C GLN A 164 2.85 1.83 13.10
N ASN A 165 1.95 2.76 13.44
CA ASN A 165 0.81 2.53 14.32
C ASN A 165 0.12 1.17 14.11
N GLN A 166 0.00 0.39 15.19
CA GLN A 166 -0.62 -0.95 15.21
C GLN A 166 -2.08 -0.94 15.68
N GLN A 167 -2.57 0.20 16.19
CA GLN A 167 -3.89 0.31 16.80
C GLN A 167 -5.01 0.25 15.75
N ASP A 168 -6.19 -0.26 16.14
CA ASP A 168 -7.37 -0.21 15.28
C ASP A 168 -7.83 1.25 15.08
N MET A 169 -7.66 1.75 13.86
CA MET A 169 -8.04 3.10 13.44
C MET A 169 -9.28 3.10 12.54
N SER A 170 -9.95 1.96 12.35
CA SER A 170 -11.09 1.83 11.42
C SER A 170 -12.30 2.69 11.80
N HIS A 171 -12.38 3.13 13.06
CA HIS A 171 -13.40 4.04 13.57
C HIS A 171 -13.06 5.54 13.37
N SER A 172 -11.84 5.85 12.96
CA SER A 172 -11.34 7.23 12.81
C SER A 172 -11.23 7.68 11.35
N VAL A 173 -11.92 6.99 10.45
CA VAL A 173 -11.92 7.22 9.00
C VAL A 173 -13.03 8.20 8.58
N SER A 174 -12.89 8.82 7.41
CA SER A 174 -13.98 9.58 6.78
C SER A 174 -15.12 8.65 6.34
N GLU A 175 -16.36 9.14 6.34
CA GLU A 175 -17.52 8.40 5.79
C GLU A 175 -17.36 8.01 4.32
N THR A 176 -16.50 8.73 3.58
CA THR A 176 -16.21 8.47 2.16
C THR A 176 -15.09 7.46 1.94
N THR A 177 -14.51 6.91 3.01
CA THR A 177 -13.37 5.98 2.92
C THR A 177 -13.83 4.64 2.33
N PRO A 178 -13.18 4.09 1.29
CA PRO A 178 -13.54 2.79 0.71
C PRO A 178 -13.47 1.66 1.75
N ASN A 179 -14.39 0.69 1.65
CA ASN A 179 -14.53 -0.38 2.64
C ASN A 179 -13.24 -1.20 2.84
N GLU A 180 -12.49 -1.49 1.77
CA GLU A 180 -11.23 -2.22 1.85
C GLU A 180 -10.16 -1.46 2.66
N ILE A 181 -10.12 -0.14 2.51
CA ILE A 181 -9.25 0.72 3.31
C ILE A 181 -9.72 0.77 4.78
N VAL A 182 -11.03 0.86 5.02
CA VAL A 182 -11.57 0.76 6.39
C VAL A 182 -11.18 -0.56 7.07
N LYS A 183 -11.23 -1.68 6.34
CA LYS A 183 -10.75 -2.99 6.86
C LYS A 183 -9.26 -2.95 7.15
N THR A 184 -8.47 -2.33 6.29
CA THR A 184 -7.00 -2.22 6.46
C THR A 184 -6.67 -1.46 7.73
N TYR A 185 -7.41 -0.39 8.03
CA TYR A 185 -7.22 0.40 9.25
C TYR A 185 -7.49 -0.35 10.56
N LYS A 186 -8.10 -1.54 10.53
CA LYS A 186 -8.19 -2.41 11.73
C LYS A 186 -6.84 -2.91 12.20
N ASN A 187 -5.85 -2.95 11.31
CA ASN A 187 -4.51 -3.46 11.57
C ASN A 187 -3.47 -2.33 11.72
N GLY A 188 -3.92 -1.11 12.00
CA GLY A 188 -3.03 0.04 12.09
C GLY A 188 -3.15 1.04 10.94
N GLY A 189 -2.38 2.12 11.06
CA GLY A 189 -2.40 3.26 10.14
C GLY A 189 -2.68 4.58 10.85
N TYR A 190 -2.88 5.66 10.09
CA TYR A 190 -3.16 6.98 10.65
C TYR A 190 -4.08 7.81 9.73
N PRO A 191 -5.40 7.51 9.70
CA PRO A 191 -6.36 8.09 8.74
C PRO A 191 -6.42 9.62 8.74
N SER A 192 -6.07 10.28 9.84
CA SER A 192 -6.09 11.75 9.91
C SER A 192 -5.04 12.44 9.03
N LEU A 193 -4.08 11.69 8.48
CA LEU A 193 -3.11 12.21 7.50
C LEU A 193 -3.59 12.08 6.05
N ASP A 194 -4.65 11.30 5.80
CA ASP A 194 -5.16 11.06 4.46
C ASP A 194 -5.54 12.39 3.76
N GLY A 195 -5.09 12.52 2.51
CA GLY A 195 -5.26 13.74 1.72
C GLY A 195 -4.46 14.96 2.20
N SER A 196 -3.62 14.83 3.23
CA SER A 196 -2.81 15.94 3.76
C SER A 196 -1.30 15.76 3.58
N TYR A 197 -0.85 14.53 3.39
CA TYR A 197 0.55 14.16 3.17
C TYR A 197 0.66 13.24 1.96
N THR A 198 1.80 13.30 1.27
CA THR A 198 2.08 12.46 0.12
C THR A 198 2.52 11.09 0.58
N VAL A 199 1.66 10.09 0.42
CA VAL A 199 2.05 8.68 0.43
C VAL A 199 2.70 8.38 -0.91
N PHE A 200 3.91 7.82 -0.90
CA PHE A 200 4.67 7.52 -2.12
C PHE A 200 5.27 6.10 -2.13
N GLY A 201 5.09 5.35 -1.05
CA GLY A 201 5.48 3.95 -0.99
C GLY A 201 4.80 3.18 0.14
N GLN A 202 5.12 1.89 0.23
CA GLN A 202 4.59 0.96 1.22
C GLN A 202 5.66 -0.05 1.61
N VAL A 203 5.81 -0.31 2.91
CA VAL A 203 6.62 -1.43 3.41
C VAL A 203 5.97 -2.75 3.00
N ILE A 204 6.76 -3.61 2.36
CA ILE A 204 6.37 -4.95 1.93
C ILE A 204 7.03 -6.04 2.78
N GLU A 205 8.22 -5.78 3.33
CA GLU A 205 8.90 -6.66 4.29
C GLU A 205 9.69 -5.81 5.31
N GLY A 206 9.89 -6.33 6.53
CA GLY A 206 10.64 -5.63 7.58
C GLY A 206 9.79 -4.72 8.49
N MET A 207 8.49 -4.95 8.61
CA MET A 207 7.66 -4.22 9.59
C MET A 207 8.07 -4.50 11.04
N ASP A 208 8.66 -5.66 11.33
CA ASP A 208 9.27 -5.97 12.63
C ASP A 208 10.49 -5.10 12.92
N VAL A 209 11.26 -4.72 11.88
CA VAL A 209 12.34 -3.72 12.00
C VAL A 209 11.74 -2.35 12.29
N VAL A 210 10.69 -1.93 11.57
CA VAL A 210 9.97 -0.67 11.83
C VAL A 210 9.45 -0.61 13.26
N ASP A 211 8.85 -1.70 13.76
CA ASP A 211 8.36 -1.82 15.13
C ASP A 211 9.50 -1.75 16.15
N SER A 212 10.63 -2.41 15.87
CA SER A 212 11.80 -2.39 16.74
C SER A 212 12.38 -0.98 16.85
N ILE A 213 12.47 -0.25 15.73
CA ILE A 213 12.87 1.16 15.72
C ILE A 213 11.88 1.98 16.56
N ALA A 214 10.58 1.84 16.31
CA ALA A 214 9.53 2.57 17.02
C ALA A 214 9.52 2.40 18.53
N SER A 215 9.95 1.22 19.00
CA SER A 215 10.04 0.88 20.42
C SER A 215 11.30 1.39 21.14
N SER A 216 12.23 2.03 20.42
CA SER A 216 13.48 2.53 20.99
C SER A 216 13.22 3.58 22.07
N GLU A 217 14.03 3.57 23.15
CA GLU A 217 13.98 4.64 24.15
C GLU A 217 14.35 5.98 23.52
N THR A 218 13.55 7.01 23.77
CA THR A 218 13.71 8.35 23.20
C THR A 218 13.91 9.41 24.28
N THR A 219 14.47 10.56 23.87
CA THR A 219 14.44 11.80 24.65
C THR A 219 13.02 12.38 24.70
N ASN A 220 12.81 13.44 25.47
CA ASN A 220 11.54 14.17 25.50
C ASN A 220 11.12 14.80 24.14
N ASN A 221 12.00 14.81 23.14
CA ASN A 221 11.73 15.31 21.79
C ASN A 221 11.61 14.16 20.77
N ASP A 222 11.31 12.94 21.23
CA ASP A 222 11.14 11.74 20.41
C ASP A 222 12.41 11.27 19.64
N LEU A 223 13.57 11.88 19.91
CA LEU A 223 14.87 11.44 19.36
C LEU A 223 15.36 10.17 20.08
N PRO A 224 15.67 9.06 19.37
CA PRO A 224 16.24 7.86 19.99
C PRO A 224 17.53 8.13 20.77
N LEU A 225 17.65 7.57 21.98
CA LEU A 225 18.85 7.68 22.81
C LEU A 225 20.06 6.99 22.19
N THR A 226 19.81 5.86 21.51
CA THR A 226 20.78 5.21 20.63
C THR A 226 20.35 5.49 19.20
N PRO A 227 21.18 6.20 18.40
CA PRO A 227 20.82 6.52 17.03
C PRO A 227 20.54 5.26 16.20
N VAL A 228 19.41 5.27 15.49
CA VAL A 228 19.11 4.29 14.44
C VAL A 228 19.51 4.91 13.11
N THR A 229 20.52 4.33 12.47
CA THR A 229 21.15 4.87 11.27
C THR A 229 20.59 4.18 10.03
N ILE A 230 20.30 4.96 8.99
CA ILE A 230 20.11 4.47 7.62
C ILE A 230 21.50 4.28 7.03
N GLU A 231 21.92 3.04 6.86
CA GLU A 231 23.24 2.70 6.34
C GLU A 231 23.33 2.98 4.83
N SER A 232 22.26 2.67 4.09
CA SER A 232 22.10 2.98 2.68
C SER A 232 20.65 2.77 2.24
N ILE A 233 20.26 3.36 1.11
CA ILE A 233 19.01 3.03 0.42
C ILE A 233 19.34 2.52 -0.98
N THR A 234 18.94 1.29 -1.29
CA THR A 234 19.20 0.66 -2.60
C THR A 234 17.90 0.54 -3.40
N ILE A 235 17.91 1.02 -4.65
CA ILE A 235 16.79 0.89 -5.57
C ILE A 235 16.88 -0.47 -6.29
N ARG A 236 15.74 -1.14 -6.44
CA ARG A 236 15.58 -2.45 -7.09
C ARG A 236 14.65 -2.30 -8.29
N GLU A 237 15.17 -2.59 -9.48
CA GLU A 237 14.41 -2.73 -10.74
C GLU A 237 13.80 -4.13 -10.86
#